data_AF-A0A2R6ICA9-F1
#
_entry.id   AF-A0A2R6ICA9-F1
#
_cell.length_a   1.000
_cell.length_b   1.000
_cell.length_c   1.000
_cell.angle_alpha   90.00
_cell.angle_beta   90.00
_cell.angle_gamma   90.00
#
_symmetry.space_group_name_H-M   'P 1'
#
loop_
_entity.id
_entity.type
_entity.pdbx_description
1 polymer ?
#
loop_
_entity_poly.entity_id
_entity_poly.type
_entity_poly.pdbx_seq_one_letter_code
_entity_poly.pdbx_strand_id
1 'polypeptide(L)' 'MRYNYKYRLDPPEALSETLLHHVDTCRQLYNHVLYKLTEAGEIPARYKVQGTLPDLKSWWGDLNDVHSKVLQMV' A
#
# COMPACT_ATOMS: atom_id res chain seq x y z
N MET A 1 -24.43 1.97 1.59
CA MET A 1 -23.92 3.26 1.05
C MET A 1 -22.73 2.95 0.15
N ARG A 2 -22.81 3.16 -1.17
CA ARG A 2 -21.65 3.02 -2.07
C ARG A 2 -20.95 4.38 -2.14
N TYR A 3 -19.89 4.55 -1.38
CA TYR A 3 -19.02 5.72 -1.50
C TYR A 3 -18.20 5.56 -2.78
N ASN A 4 -18.67 6.18 -3.86
CA ASN A 4 -17.83 6.38 -5.04
C ASN A 4 -16.94 7.59 -4.77
N TYR A 5 -15.69 7.35 -4.42
CA TYR A 5 -14.69 8.42 -4.28
C TYR A 5 -14.46 9.04 -5.66
N LYS A 6 -15.07 10.21 -5.89
CA LYS A 6 -14.86 11.02 -7.09
C LYS A 6 -13.79 12.05 -6.78
N TYR A 7 -12.65 11.94 -7.44
CA TYR A 7 -11.62 12.96 -7.38
C TYR A 7 -11.90 14.03 -8.44
N ARG A 8 -11.49 15.27 -8.15
CA ARG A 8 -11.46 16.34 -9.15
C ARG A 8 -10.39 16.00 -10.19
N LEU A 9 -10.63 16.36 -11.45
CA LEU A 9 -9.62 16.26 -12.52
C LEU A 9 -8.37 17.11 -12.20
N ASP A 10 -8.60 18.24 -11.52
CA ASP A 10 -7.57 19.13 -10.99
C ASP A 10 -7.79 19.27 -9.47
N PRO A 11 -7.16 18.40 -8.67
CA PRO A 11 -7.23 18.47 -7.22
C PRO A 11 -6.35 19.62 -6.70
N PRO A 12 -6.72 20.24 -5.56
CA PRO A 12 -5.83 21.16 -4.87
C PRO A 12 -4.47 20.52 -4.59
N GLU A 13 -3.40 21.32 -4.57
CA GLU A 13 -2.02 20.86 -4.41
C GLU A 13 -1.84 19.89 -3.23
N ALA A 14 -2.33 20.25 -2.04
CA ALA A 14 -2.26 19.39 -0.86
C ALA A 14 -2.92 18.00 -1.05
N LEU A 15 -4.01 17.92 -1.82
CA LEU A 15 -4.66 16.65 -2.13
C LEU A 15 -3.83 15.85 -3.14
N SER A 16 -3.28 16.52 -4.15
CA SER A 16 -2.38 15.90 -5.13
C SER A 16 -1.12 15.33 -4.47
N GLU A 17 -0.50 16.07 -3.55
CA GLU A 17 0.64 15.62 -2.76
C GLU A 17 0.29 14.38 -1.91
N THR A 18 -0.86 14.39 -1.24
CA THR A 18 -1.33 13.25 -0.44
C THR A 18 -1.55 12.01 -1.32
N LEU A 19 -2.16 12.17 -2.49
CA LEU A 19 -2.37 11.07 -3.44
C LEU A 19 -1.05 10.51 -3.97
N LEU A 20 -0.10 11.38 -4.33
CA LEU A 20 1.22 10.98 -4.79
C LEU A 20 2.00 10.26 -3.68
N HIS A 21 1.90 10.74 -2.44
CA HIS A 21 2.50 10.07 -1.28
C HIS A 21 1.94 8.66 -1.12
N HIS A 22 0.61 8.47 -1.17
CA HIS A 22 0.02 7.13 -1.09
C HIS A 22 0.43 6.21 -2.24
N VAL A 23 0.49 6.72 -3.47
CA VAL A 23 0.97 5.96 -4.64
C VAL A 23 2.41 5.52 -4.45
N ASP A 24 3.27 6.41 -3.96
CA ASP A 24 4.66 6.08 -3.69
C ASP A 24 4.81 5.04 -2.58
N THR A 25 4.09 5.21 -1.47
CA THR A 25 4.07 4.23 -0.37
C THR A 25 3.62 2.84 -0.86
N CYS A 26 2.59 2.75 -1.69
CA CYS A 26 2.19 1.48 -2.31
C CYS A 26 3.26 0.89 -3.23
N ARG A 27 3.94 1.72 -4.03
CA ARG A 27 5.05 1.29 -4.89
C ARG A 27 6.21 0.74 -4.07
N GLN A 28 6.58 1.41 -3.00
CA GLN A 28 7.67 0.95 -2.13
C GLN A 28 7.30 -0.38 -1.44
N LEU A 29 6.06 -0.52 -0.94
CA LEU A 29 5.58 -1.77 -0.35
C LEU A 29 5.62 -2.91 -1.37
N TYR A 30 5.14 -2.67 -2.60
CA TYR A 30 5.20 -3.64 -3.68
C TYR A 30 6.64 -4.13 -3.92
N ASN A 31 7.59 -3.20 -4.04
CA ASN A 31 8.99 -3.54 -4.25
C ASN A 31 9.58 -4.36 -3.08
N HIS A 32 9.22 -4.02 -1.84
CA HIS A 32 9.63 -4.79 -0.66
C HIS A 32 9.09 -6.22 -0.70
N VAL A 33 7.80 -6.38 -0.99
CA VAL A 33 7.17 -7.69 -1.13
C VAL A 33 7.83 -8.47 -2.27
N LEU A 34 8.02 -7.86 -3.44
CA LEU A 34 8.67 -8.49 -4.59
C LEU A 34 10.10 -8.96 -4.27
N TYR A 35 10.87 -8.15 -3.54
CA TYR A 35 12.19 -8.54 -3.06
C TYR A 35 12.12 -9.79 -2.18
N LYS A 36 11.20 -9.82 -1.21
CA LYS A 36 11.01 -10.99 -0.33
C LYS A 36 10.53 -12.25 -1.07
N LEU A 37 9.67 -12.09 -2.08
CA LEU A 37 9.26 -13.19 -2.96
C LEU A 37 10.45 -13.75 -3.74
N THR A 38 11.34 -12.87 -4.19
CA THR A 38 12.54 -13.27 -4.93
C THR A 38 13.54 -14.01 -4.02
N GLU A 39 13.68 -13.59 -2.76
CA GLU A 39 14.53 -14.28 -1.77
C GLU A 39 13.98 -15.64 -1.33
N ALA A 40 12.66 -15.78 -1.20
CA ALA A 40 12.03 -16.98 -0.64
C ALA A 40 12.17 -18.23 -1.53
N GLY A 41 12.54 -18.09 -2.80
CA GLY A 41 12.69 -19.19 -3.76
C GLY A 41 11.38 -19.86 -4.19
N GLU A 42 10.28 -19.59 -3.50
CA GLU A 42 8.92 -19.99 -3.82
C GLU A 42 7.93 -18.83 -3.62
N ILE A 43 6.79 -18.88 -4.30
CA ILE A 43 5.73 -17.86 -4.17
C ILE A 43 4.81 -18.24 -3.00
N PRO A 44 4.91 -17.58 -1.82
CA PRO A 44 4.00 -17.80 -0.72
C PRO A 44 2.56 -17.45 -1.08
N ALA A 45 1.61 -18.11 -0.43
CA ALA A 45 0.20 -17.76 -0.54
C ALA A 45 -0.05 -16.31 -0.11
N ARG A 46 -0.95 -15.62 -0.83
CA ARG A 46 -1.27 -14.21 -0.60
C ARG A 46 -1.61 -13.87 0.85
N TYR A 47 -2.33 -14.73 1.55
CA TYR A 47 -2.70 -14.51 2.95
C TYR A 47 -1.49 -14.48 3.88
N LYS A 48 -0.40 -15.19 3.57
CA LYS A 48 0.85 -15.17 4.35
C LYS A 48 1.52 -13.81 4.23
N VAL A 49 1.62 -13.29 3.00
CA VAL A 49 2.16 -11.94 2.73
C VAL A 49 1.31 -10.88 3.43
N GLN A 50 -0.02 -10.95 3.28
CA GLN A 50 -0.94 -10.04 3.97
C GLN A 50 -0.84 -10.11 5.49
N GLY A 51 -0.54 -11.29 6.05
CA GLY A 51 -0.33 -11.49 7.47
C GLY A 51 0.89 -10.75 8.03
N THR A 52 1.84 -10.34 7.18
CA THR A 52 3.01 -9.53 7.59
C THR A 52 2.73 -8.03 7.65
N LEU A 53 1.61 -7.56 7.09
CA LEU A 53 1.26 -6.14 7.05
C LEU A 53 1.14 -5.48 8.44
N PRO A 54 0.59 -6.13 9.49
CA PRO A 54 0.57 -5.56 10.84
C PRO A 54 1.98 -5.27 11.37
N ASP A 55 2.91 -6.20 11.18
CA ASP A 55 4.30 -6.04 11.63
C ASP A 55 5.01 -4.94 10.82
N LEU A 56 4.77 -4.91 9.50
CA LEU A 56 5.28 -3.85 8.62
C LEU A 56 4.79 -2.47 9.04
N LYS A 57 3.52 -2.32 9.44
CA LYS A 57 2.96 -1.05 9.94
C LYS A 57 3.57 -0.57 11.24
N SER A 58 4.12 -1.49 12.05
CA SER A 58 4.80 -1.15 13.30
C SER A 58 6.13 -0.44 13.04
N TRP A 59 6.91 -0.91 12.06
CA TRP A 59 8.18 -0.26 11.70
C TRP A 59 8.00 0.87 10.68
N TRP A 60 7.08 0.71 9.72
CA TRP A 60 6.87 1.63 8.61
C TRP A 60 5.60 2.45 8.80
N GLY A 61 5.79 3.61 9.44
CA GLY A 61 4.73 4.53 9.82
C GLY A 61 3.80 4.93 8.68
N ASP A 62 4.33 5.21 7.50
CA ASP A 62 3.57 5.69 6.32
C ASP A 62 2.48 4.70 5.87
N LEU A 63 2.62 3.41 6.18
CA LEU A 63 1.57 2.42 5.89
C LEU A 63 0.31 2.63 6.73
N ASN A 64 0.36 3.43 7.80
CA ASN A 64 -0.81 3.78 8.59
C ASN A 64 -1.68 4.83 7.91
N ASP A 65 -1.11 5.64 7.02
CA ASP A 65 -1.83 6.67 6.28
C ASP A 65 -2.54 6.11 5.03
N VAL A 66 -2.20 4.88 4.62
CA VAL A 66 -2.85 4.18 3.51
C VAL A 66 -3.94 3.24 4.03
N HIS A 67 -5.11 3.30 3.39
CA HIS A 67 -6.25 2.46 3.74
C HIS A 67 -5.91 0.95 3.63
N SER A 68 -6.19 0.18 4.70
CA SER A 68 -5.77 -1.23 4.81
C SER A 68 -6.19 -2.13 3.65
N LYS A 69 -7.36 -1.87 3.04
CA LYS A 69 -7.82 -2.62 1.87
C LYS A 69 -6.92 -2.42 0.64
N VAL A 70 -6.30 -1.25 0.48
CA VAL A 70 -5.34 -0.99 -0.60
C VAL A 70 -4.08 -1.81 -0.37
N LEU A 71 -3.53 -1.76 0.84
CA LEU A 71 -2.31 -2.50 1.21
C LEU A 71 -2.46 -4.02 1.07
N GLN A 72 -3.65 -4.55 1.37
CA GLN A 72 -3.95 -5.97 1.18
C GLN A 72 -4.07 -6.38 -0.30
N MET A 73 -4.21 -5.42 -1.22
CA MET A 73 -4.32 -5.65 -2.66
C MET A 73 -3.01 -5.41 -3.43
N VAL A 74 -1.98 -4.90 -2.76
CA VAL A 74 -0.62 -4.74 -3.31
C VAL A 74 0.02 -6.10 -3.62
#